data_AF-A0A5E7CIW0-F1
#
_entry.id   AF-A0A5E7CIW0-F1
#
_cell.length_a   1.000
_cell.length_b   1.000
_cell.length_c   1.000
_cell.angle_alpha   90.00
_cell.angle_beta   90.00
_cell.angle_gamma   90.00
#
_symmetry.space_group_name_H-M   'P 1'
#
loop_
_entity.id
_entity.type
_entity.pdbx_description
1 polymer ?
#
loop_
_entity_poly.entity_id
_entity_poly.type
_entity_poly.pdbx_seq_one_letter_code
_entity_poly.pdbx_strand_id
1 'polypeptide(L)'
;MTRAFKDAREAAECYKGWKEEEMPGFHEVRALSLHLYKKAGKDGQKIAGHASEGMTKNYQRDHEEIVWSEAIPDLNISEITG
;
A
#
# COMPACT_ATOMS: atom_id res chain seq x y z
N MET A 1 10.23 -11.36 -12.32
CA MET A 1 8.78 -11.47 -12.62
C MET A 1 8.45 -12.88 -13.03
N THR A 2 7.29 -13.42 -12.61
CA THR A 2 6.83 -14.71 -13.15
C THR A 2 6.37 -14.48 -14.59
N ARG A 3 6.83 -15.32 -15.53
CA ARG A 3 6.54 -15.16 -16.96
C ARG A 3 5.04 -15.13 -17.24
N ALA A 4 4.28 -16.02 -16.59
CA ALA A 4 2.83 -16.09 -16.73
C ALA A 4 2.09 -14.78 -16.36
N PHE A 5 2.58 -14.03 -15.37
CA PHE A 5 1.97 -12.73 -15.04
C PHE A 5 2.24 -11.69 -16.13
N LYS A 6 3.46 -11.67 -16.68
CA LYS A 6 3.80 -10.78 -17.81
C LYS A 6 2.92 -11.09 -19.01
N ASP A 7 2.79 -12.37 -19.38
CA ASP A 7 1.96 -12.81 -20.50
C ASP A 7 0.48 -12.40 -20.31
N ALA A 8 -0.05 -12.57 -19.08
CA ALA A 8 -1.42 -12.15 -18.75
C ALA A 8 -1.58 -10.61 -18.78
N ARG A 9 -0.60 -9.85 -18.29
CA ARG A 9 -0.59 -8.38 -18.32
C ARG A 9 -0.60 -7.86 -19.76
N GLU A 10 0.20 -8.47 -20.64
CA GLU A 10 0.25 -8.13 -22.06
C GLU A 10 -1.07 -8.44 -22.77
N ALA A 11 -1.65 -9.62 -22.50
CA ALA A 11 -2.94 -10.01 -23.06
C ALA A 11 -4.11 -9.12 -22.58
N ALA A 12 -4.02 -8.53 -21.38
CA ALA A 12 -5.02 -7.61 -20.85
C ALA A 12 -4.97 -6.22 -21.49
N GLU A 13 -3.87 -5.86 -22.15
CA GLU A 13 -3.70 -4.58 -22.87
C GLU A 13 -3.89 -3.29 -22.04
N CYS A 14 -3.91 -3.38 -20.70
CA CYS A 14 -4.23 -2.25 -19.82
C CYS A 14 -3.17 -1.13 -19.78
N TYR A 15 -1.93 -1.41 -20.20
CA TYR A 15 -0.78 -0.49 -20.06
C TYR A 15 -0.18 -0.13 -21.44
N LYS A 16 -1.01 -0.06 -22.48
CA LYS A 16 -0.58 0.35 -23.82
C LYS A 16 0.11 1.72 -23.77
N GLY A 17 1.33 1.80 -24.31
CA GLY A 17 2.13 3.03 -24.37
C GLY A 17 3.05 3.30 -23.18
N TRP A 18 2.99 2.48 -22.12
CA TRP A 18 3.93 2.56 -21.00
C TRP A 18 5.25 1.84 -21.34
N LYS A 19 6.36 2.25 -20.74
CA LYS A 19 7.62 1.50 -20.81
C LYS A 19 7.54 0.24 -19.94
N GLU A 20 8.29 -0.79 -20.28
CA GLU A 20 8.24 -2.07 -19.56
C GLU A 20 8.54 -1.92 -18.06
N GLU A 21 9.51 -1.06 -17.73
CA GLU A 21 9.90 -0.67 -16.37
C GLU A 21 8.84 0.13 -15.58
N GLU A 22 7.88 0.74 -16.26
CA GLU A 22 6.76 1.46 -15.62
C GLU A 22 5.57 0.53 -15.37
N MET A 23 5.47 -0.57 -16.11
CA MET A 23 4.35 -1.49 -16.00
C MET A 23 4.44 -2.32 -14.70
N PRO A 24 3.33 -2.54 -13.99
CA PRO A 24 3.35 -3.24 -12.73
C PRO A 24 3.80 -4.69 -12.91
N GLY A 25 4.55 -5.17 -11.93
CA GLY A 25 4.96 -6.56 -11.85
C GLY A 25 4.04 -7.41 -10.98
N PHE A 26 4.37 -8.70 -10.87
CA PHE A 26 3.70 -9.61 -9.94
C PHE A 26 3.83 -9.16 -8.47
N HIS A 27 4.92 -8.48 -8.14
CA HIS A 27 5.14 -7.95 -6.79
C HIS A 27 4.06 -6.93 -6.39
N GLU A 28 3.48 -6.21 -7.34
CA GLU A 28 2.52 -5.13 -7.08
C GLU A 28 1.15 -5.69 -6.69
N VAL A 29 0.89 -6.97 -6.96
CA VAL A 29 -0.27 -7.69 -6.41
C VAL A 29 -0.23 -7.70 -4.87
N ARG A 30 0.96 -7.76 -4.28
CA ARG A 30 1.13 -7.73 -2.82
C ARG A 30 0.84 -6.34 -2.26
N ALA A 31 1.33 -5.29 -2.91
CA ALA A 31 1.01 -3.91 -2.56
C ALA A 31 -0.52 -3.67 -2.60
N LEU A 32 -1.16 -4.06 -3.71
CA LEU A 32 -2.62 -4.00 -3.88
C LEU A 32 -3.35 -4.77 -2.77
N SER A 33 -2.93 -5.99 -2.44
CA SER A 33 -3.52 -6.78 -1.35
C SER A 33 -3.47 -6.02 -0.02
N LEU A 34 -2.32 -5.48 0.35
CA LEU A 34 -2.14 -4.75 1.62
C LEU A 34 -2.97 -3.46 1.67
N HIS A 35 -3.13 -2.77 0.53
CA HIS A 35 -4.03 -1.63 0.41
C HIS A 35 -5.50 -2.03 0.63
N LEU A 36 -5.96 -3.12 0.00
CA LEU A 36 -7.33 -3.61 0.16
C LEU A 36 -7.63 -4.09 1.59
N TYR A 37 -6.66 -4.70 2.28
CA TYR A 37 -6.81 -5.05 3.70
C TYR A 37 -7.03 -3.79 4.56
N LYS A 38 -6.22 -2.75 4.36
CA LYS A 38 -6.37 -1.47 5.06
C LYS A 38 -7.75 -0.84 4.79
N LYS A 39 -8.18 -0.80 3.52
CA LYS A 39 -9.50 -0.27 3.13
C LYS A 39 -10.66 -1.04 3.76
N ALA A 40 -10.49 -2.34 4.00
CA ALA A 40 -11.46 -3.18 4.71
C ALA A 40 -11.38 -3.06 6.24
N GLY A 41 -10.56 -2.16 6.80
CA GLY A 41 -10.35 -2.03 8.25
C GLY A 41 -9.62 -3.21 8.88
N LYS A 42 -8.90 -4.01 8.08
CA LYS A 42 -8.17 -5.20 8.54
C LYS A 42 -6.67 -4.93 8.61
N ASP A 43 -6.02 -5.61 9.55
CA ASP A 43 -4.57 -5.55 9.71
C ASP A 43 -3.86 -6.37 8.63
N GLY A 44 -3.38 -5.70 7.58
CA GLY A 44 -2.62 -6.31 6.50
C GLY A 44 -1.22 -6.78 6.90
N GLN A 45 -0.62 -6.26 7.99
CA GLN A 45 0.73 -6.65 8.39
C GLN A 45 0.78 -8.11 8.85
N LYS A 46 -0.28 -8.59 9.50
CA LYS A 46 -0.42 -9.98 9.96
C LYS A 46 -0.31 -11.00 8.82
N ILE A 47 -0.80 -10.64 7.62
CA ILE A 47 -0.72 -11.52 6.45
C ILE A 47 0.49 -11.21 5.56
N ALA A 48 1.11 -10.04 5.75
CA ALA A 48 2.31 -9.68 5.03
C ALA A 48 3.49 -10.55 5.48
N GLY A 49 3.64 -10.82 6.78
CA GLY A 49 4.87 -11.42 7.29
C GLY A 49 6.08 -10.48 7.15
N HIS A 50 5.82 -9.16 7.14
CA HIS A 50 6.87 -8.16 7.20
C HIS A 50 7.44 -8.06 8.62
N ALA A 51 8.77 -7.95 8.73
CA ALA A 51 9.48 -7.80 10.00
C ALA A 51 9.19 -6.47 10.72
N SER A 52 8.73 -5.43 10.01
CA SER A 52 8.43 -4.14 10.60
C SER A 52 7.24 -3.45 9.93
N GLU A 53 6.59 -2.55 10.68
CA GLU A 53 5.54 -1.67 10.16
C GLU A 53 6.02 -0.79 9.01
N GLY A 54 7.27 -0.32 9.07
CA GLY A 54 7.87 0.50 8.03
C GLY A 54 7.88 -0.20 6.66
N MET A 55 8.12 -1.52 6.64
CA MET A 55 8.01 -2.28 5.39
C MET A 55 6.57 -2.33 4.88
N THR A 56 5.58 -2.58 5.75
CA THR A 56 4.17 -2.55 5.33
C THR A 56 3.75 -1.18 4.79
N LYS A 57 4.19 -0.10 5.43
CA LYS A 57 3.91 1.27 4.98
C LYS A 57 4.47 1.55 3.58
N ASN A 58 5.66 1.04 3.25
CA ASN A 58 6.22 1.20 1.90
C ASN A 58 5.36 0.55 0.81
N TYR A 59 4.75 -0.61 1.07
CA TYR A 59 3.86 -1.28 0.12
C TYR A 59 2.48 -0.64 0.02
N GLN A 60 2.08 0.14 1.03
CA GLN A 60 0.81 0.87 1.04
C GLN A 60 0.94 2.29 0.50
N ARG A 61 2.18 2.73 0.23
CA ARG A 61 2.46 4.10 -0.23
C ARG A 61 1.92 4.31 -1.64
N ASP A 62 1.58 5.55 -1.95
CA ASP A 62 1.21 6.01 -3.30
C ASP A 62 -0.07 5.38 -3.90
N HIS A 63 -0.82 4.58 -3.13
CA HIS A 63 -2.16 4.10 -3.50
C HIS A 63 -3.24 5.18 -3.39
N GLU A 64 -3.05 6.15 -2.51
CA GLU A 64 -3.91 7.32 -2.34
C GLU A 64 -2.99 8.55 -2.33
N GLU A 65 -3.34 9.60 -3.09
CA GLU A 65 -2.57 10.84 -3.11
C GLU A 65 -2.55 11.54 -1.74
N ILE A 66 -3.57 11.34 -0.91
CA ILE A 66 -3.70 11.95 0.42
C ILE A 66 -4.35 10.96 1.40
N VAL A 67 -3.61 10.55 2.43
CA VAL A 67 -4.15 9.79 3.56
C VAL A 67 -4.53 10.78 4.68
N TRP A 68 -5.82 10.97 4.89
CA TRP A 68 -6.33 11.80 5.99
C TRP A 68 -6.32 11.01 7.30
N SER A 69 -5.71 11.58 8.33
CA SER A 69 -5.76 11.05 9.69
C SER A 69 -6.62 11.97 10.54
N GLU A 70 -7.72 11.47 11.08
CA GLU A 70 -8.45 12.16 12.13
C GLU A 70 -7.64 12.08 13.43
N ALA A 71 -7.33 13.23 14.01
CA ALA A 71 -6.66 13.33 15.30
C ALA A 71 -7.57 14.08 16.27
N ILE A 72 -7.74 13.51 17.46
CA ILE A 72 -8.41 14.18 18.57
C ILE A 72 -7.30 14.80 19.44
N PRO A 73 -7.19 16.14 19.50
CA PRO A 73 -6.24 16.78 20.40
C PRO A 73 -6.79 16.67 21.84
N ASP A 74 -6.34 15.65 22.55
CA ASP A 74 -6.73 15.36 23.94
C ASP A 74 -5.70 15.88 24.97
N LEU A 75 -4.58 16.43 24.52
CA LEU A 75 -3.55 16.97 25.39
C LEU A 75 -4.03 18.24 26.11
N ASN A 76 -4.20 18.16 27.42
CA ASN A 76 -4.48 19.31 28.27
C ASN A 76 -3.18 19.95 28.78
N ILE A 77 -2.77 21.07 28.19
CA ILE A 77 -1.51 21.75 28.53
C ILE A 77 -1.53 22.27 29.99
N SER A 78 -2.70 22.60 30.55
CA SER A 78 -2.79 23.09 31.93
C SER A 78 -2.45 22.04 32.98
N GLU A 79 -2.44 20.75 32.62
CA GLU A 79 -2.01 19.67 33.51
C GLU A 79 -0.49 19.52 33.54
N ILE A 80 0.21 20.18 32.62
CA ILE A 80 1.68 20.11 32.46
C ILE A 80 2.33 21.41 32.95
N THR A 81 1.66 22.55 32.76
CA THR A 81 2.11 23.85 33.28
C THR A 81 1.32 24.14 34.55
N GLY A 82 1.90 23.80 35.71
CA GLY A 82 1.30 24.05 37.02
C GLY A 82 0.99 25.51 37.31
#